data_AF-A0A7Y3K858-F1
#
_entry.id   AF-A0A7Y3K858-F1
#
_cell.length_a   1.000
_cell.length_b   1.000
_cell.length_c   1.000
_cell.angle_alpha   90.00
_cell.angle_beta   90.00
_cell.angle_gamma   90.00
#
_symmetry.space_group_name_H-M   'P 1'
#
loop_
_entity.id
_entity.type
_entity.pdbx_description
1 polymer ?
#
loop_
_entity_poly.entity_id
_entity_poly.type
_entity_poly.pdbx_seq_one_letter_code
_entity_poly.pdbx_strand_id
1 'polypeptide(L)'
;CVHDALIAIRQEIRDIETGRLDRQANPLKHAPHTAAAIAADPWPHRYSREKAAFPLAYLKEYKFWPHVGRIDNVYGDRHLFCSCPPVT
;
A
#
# COMPACT_ATOMS: atom_id res chain seq x y z
N CYS A 1 18.94 -4.48 -2.94
CA CYS A 1 17.67 -3.71 -3.05
C CYS A 1 16.44 -4.62 -3.08
N VAL A 2 16.22 -5.45 -4.13
CA VAL A 2 15.04 -6.34 -4.20
C VAL A 2 15.07 -7.42 -3.12
N HIS A 3 16.24 -7.99 -2.85
CA HIS A 3 16.42 -8.97 -1.78
C HIS A 3 16.04 -8.40 -0.40
N ASP A 4 16.53 -7.20 -0.07
CA ASP A 4 16.24 -6.52 1.20
C ASP A 4 14.75 -6.19 1.35
N ALA A 5 14.09 -5.82 0.24
CA ALA A 5 12.65 -5.63 0.19
C ALA A 5 11.87 -6.91 0.50
N LEU A 6 12.28 -8.05 -0.07
CA LEU A 6 11.64 -9.33 0.20
C LEU A 6 11.85 -9.79 1.66
N ILE A 7 13.04 -9.52 2.23
CA ILE A 7 13.30 -9.79 3.66
C ILE A 7 12.38 -8.94 4.54
N ALA A 8 12.27 -7.64 4.26
CA ALA A 8 11.39 -6.74 5.01
C ALA A 8 9.93 -7.20 4.94
N ILE A 9 9.43 -7.56 3.75
CA ILE A 9 8.09 -8.11 3.56
C ILE A 9 7.91 -9.41 4.37
N ARG A 10 8.90 -10.29 4.37
CA ARG A 10 8.85 -11.54 5.16
C ARG A 10 8.77 -11.24 6.65
N GLN A 11 9.43 -10.19 7.13
CA GLN A 11 9.36 -9.77 8.52
C GLN A 11 7.99 -9.18 8.88
N GLU A 12 7.37 -8.41 7.98
CA GLU A 12 5.99 -7.95 8.18
C GLU A 12 5.00 -9.11 8.28
N ILE A 13 5.19 -10.17 7.48
CA ILE A 13 4.40 -11.40 7.59
C ILE A 13 4.59 -12.04 8.97
N ARG A 14 5.83 -12.12 9.47
CA ARG A 14 6.10 -12.65 10.83
C ARG A 14 5.44 -11.82 11.93
N ASP A 15 5.39 -10.50 11.77
CA ASP A 15 4.75 -9.63 12.75
C ASP A 15 3.22 -9.85 12.80
N ILE A 16 2.61 -10.21 11.67
CA ILE A 16 1.20 -10.62 11.62
C ILE A 16 1.02 -12.03 12.22
N GLU A 17 1.91 -12.97 11.90
CA GLU A 17 1.89 -14.35 12.44
C GLU A 17 1.99 -14.35 13.97
N THR A 18 2.83 -13.48 14.54
CA THR A 18 3.06 -13.34 15.98
C THR A 18 2.06 -12.41 16.69
N GLY A 19 1.11 -11.82 15.96
CA GLY A 19 0.08 -10.95 16.52
C GLY A 19 0.54 -9.53 16.90
N ARG A 20 1.75 -9.13 16.51
CA ARG A 20 2.26 -7.75 16.69
C ARG A 20 1.57 -6.74 15.77
N LEU A 21 1.11 -7.20 14.61
CA LEU A 21 0.27 -6.43 13.69
C LEU A 21 -1.09 -7.08 13.52
N ASP A 22 -2.12 -6.27 13.34
CA ASP A 22 -3.46 -6.75 13.08
C ASP A 22 -3.54 -7.49 11.72
N ARG A 23 -4.30 -8.58 11.65
CA ARG A 23 -4.41 -9.42 10.45
C ARG A 23 -5.15 -8.73 9.30
N GLN A 24 -6.05 -7.80 9.60
CA GLN A 24 -6.85 -7.06 8.62
C GLN A 24 -6.31 -5.66 8.37
N ALA A 25 -5.81 -4.98 9.41
CA ALA A 25 -5.30 -3.62 9.38
C ALA A 25 -3.77 -3.57 9.42
N ASN A 26 -3.11 -4.01 8.34
CA ASN A 26 -1.65 -4.02 8.20
C ASN A 26 -1.17 -3.38 6.87
N PRO A 27 0.12 -3.01 6.79
CA PRO A 27 0.69 -2.44 5.57
C PRO A 27 0.49 -3.32 4.33
N LEU A 28 0.62 -4.65 4.46
CA LEU A 28 0.47 -5.58 3.33
C LEU A 28 -0.96 -5.59 2.74
N LYS A 29 -1.98 -5.50 3.59
CA LYS A 29 -3.39 -5.48 3.17
C LYS A 29 -3.80 -4.13 2.59
N HIS A 30 -3.23 -3.04 3.10
CA HIS A 30 -3.52 -1.68 2.63
C HIS A 30 -2.60 -1.19 1.52
N ALA A 31 -1.56 -1.95 1.16
CA ALA A 31 -0.74 -1.65 -0.02
C ALA A 31 -1.59 -1.74 -1.31
N PRO A 32 -1.30 -0.92 -2.33
CA PRO A 32 -0.27 0.14 -2.37
C PRO A 32 -0.70 1.46 -1.69
N HIS A 33 0.24 2.16 -1.03
CA HIS A 33 0.00 3.45 -0.39
C HIS A 33 0.34 4.62 -1.34
N THR A 34 -0.69 5.37 -1.75
CA THR A 34 -0.54 6.52 -2.65
C THR A 34 -0.05 7.76 -1.91
N ALA A 35 0.50 8.74 -2.64
CA ALA A 35 0.91 10.02 -2.04
C ALA A 35 -0.26 10.74 -1.36
N ALA A 36 -1.44 10.71 -1.97
CA ALA A 36 -2.66 11.28 -1.41
C ALA A 36 -3.06 10.59 -0.09
N ALA A 37 -2.98 9.26 -0.02
CA ALA A 37 -3.29 8.51 1.22
C ALA A 37 -2.32 8.86 2.36
N ILE A 38 -1.04 9.04 2.06
CA ILE A 38 -0.03 9.41 3.06
C ILE A 38 -0.18 10.86 3.52
N ALA A 39 -0.53 11.78 2.62
CA ALA A 39 -0.74 13.19 2.93
C ALA A 39 -2.09 13.47 3.62
N ALA A 40 -3.05 12.55 3.53
CA ALA A 40 -4.37 12.71 4.12
C ALA A 40 -4.33 12.81 5.65
N ASP A 41 -5.17 13.70 6.17
CA ASP A 41 -5.49 13.84 7.59
C ASP A 41 -7.01 13.72 7.75
N PRO A 42 -7.54 12.78 8.57
CA PRO A 42 -6.86 11.93 9.55
C PRO A 42 -6.14 10.70 8.96
N TRP A 43 -5.18 10.16 9.71
CA TRP A 43 -4.53 8.87 9.41
C TRP A 43 -5.18 7.71 10.19
N PRO A 44 -5.96 6.83 9.54
CA PRO A 44 -6.78 5.82 10.23
C PRO A 44 -6.04 4.53 10.57
N HIS A 45 -4.75 4.40 10.23
CA HIS A 45 -4.01 3.15 10.36
C HIS A 45 -3.22 3.05 11.66
N ARG A 46 -3.11 1.83 12.21
CA ARG A 46 -2.35 1.51 13.44
C ARG A 46 -0.82 1.43 13.25
N TYR A 47 -0.33 1.72 12.06
CA TYR A 47 1.10 1.77 11.72
C TYR A 47 1.45 3.17 11.20
N SER A 48 2.72 3.56 11.29
CA SER A 48 3.14 4.90 10.91
C SER A 48 3.10 5.14 9.40
N ARG A 49 2.91 6.41 9.00
CA ARG A 49 3.05 6.85 7.60
C ARG A 49 4.43 6.53 7.03
N GLU A 50 5.47 6.62 7.86
CA GLU A 50 6.84 6.27 7.46
C GLU A 50 6.96 4.77 7.15
N LYS A 51 6.37 3.89 7.98
CA LYS A 51 6.36 2.44 7.70
C LYS A 51 5.60 2.12 6.40
N ALA A 52 4.58 2.90 6.07
CA ALA A 52 3.80 2.76 4.85
C ALA A 52 4.55 3.25 3.59
N ALA A 53 5.18 4.43 3.66
CA ALA A 53 5.79 5.07 2.51
C ALA A 53 7.27 4.72 2.32
N PHE A 54 8.01 4.50 3.41
CA PHE A 54 9.47 4.36 3.43
C PHE A 54 9.93 3.18 4.31
N PRO A 55 9.58 1.93 3.97
CA PRO A 55 9.98 0.76 4.76
C PRO A 55 11.50 0.49 4.75
N LEU A 56 12.23 1.03 3.78
CA LEU A 56 13.69 0.91 3.65
C LEU A 56 14.33 2.27 3.42
N ALA A 57 15.55 2.47 3.94
CA ALA A 57 16.23 3.77 3.92
C ALA A 57 16.40 4.36 2.51
N TYR A 58 16.76 3.52 1.52
CA TYR A 58 16.99 3.97 0.15
C TYR A 58 15.71 4.51 -0.55
N LEU A 59 14.52 4.17 -0.04
CA LEU A 59 13.26 4.68 -0.58
C LEU A 59 13.02 6.15 -0.23
N LYS A 60 13.75 6.70 0.74
CA LYS A 60 13.73 8.14 1.06
C LYS A 60 14.43 8.97 -0.01
N GLU A 61 15.46 8.41 -0.64
CA GLU A 61 16.20 9.07 -1.72
C GLU A 61 15.47 8.92 -3.06
N TYR A 62 14.99 7.72 -3.35
CA TYR A 62 14.31 7.40 -4.61
C TYR A 62 12.93 6.81 -4.35
N LYS A 63 11.94 7.71 -4.30
CA LYS A 63 10.54 7.33 -4.06
C LYS A 63 9.74 7.30 -5.35
N PHE A 64 9.32 6.10 -5.74
CA PHE A 64 8.24 5.93 -6.72
C PHE A 64 6.89 5.88 -6.01
N TRP A 65 5.94 6.68 -6.48
CA TRP A 65 4.59 6.75 -5.92
C TRP A 65 3.59 5.99 -6.79
N PRO A 66 2.84 5.02 -6.22
CA PRO A 66 1.69 4.48 -6.91
C PRO A 66 0.60 5.56 -7.04
N HIS A 67 0.08 5.74 -8.26
CA HIS A 67 -0.92 6.77 -8.56
C HIS A 67 -2.32 6.42 -8.05
N VAL A 68 -2.62 5.13 -7.95
CA VAL A 68 -3.92 4.60 -7.51
C VAL A 68 -3.73 3.58 -6.40
N GLY A 69 -4.77 3.42 -5.58
CA GLY A 69 -4.84 2.36 -4.59
C GLY A 69 -5.01 0.98 -5.22
N ARG A 70 -5.33 -0.02 -4.39
CA ARG A 70 -5.62 -1.37 -4.88
C ARG A 70 -6.86 -1.36 -5.78
N ILE A 71 -6.73 -1.92 -6.97
CA ILE A 71 -7.79 -2.02 -7.97
C ILE A 71 -8.86 -3.01 -7.51
N ASP A 72 -10.13 -2.67 -7.68
CA ASP A 72 -11.25 -3.60 -7.53
C ASP A 72 -11.49 -4.33 -8.85
N ASN A 73 -11.01 -5.57 -8.92
CA ASN A 73 -11.14 -6.40 -10.10
C ASN A 73 -12.59 -6.85 -10.34
N VAL A 74 -13.35 -7.16 -9.27
CA VAL A 74 -14.72 -7.69 -9.40
C VAL A 74 -15.65 -6.61 -9.94
N TYR A 75 -15.46 -5.36 -9.52
CA TYR A 75 -16.22 -4.25 -10.05
C TYR A 75 -15.99 -4.07 -11.56
N GLY A 76 -14.72 -4.15 -12.01
CA GLY A 76 -14.36 -4.05 -13.42
C GLY A 76 -14.98 -5.15 -14.28
N ASP A 77 -14.97 -6.40 -13.80
CA ASP A 77 -15.55 -7.53 -14.51
C ASP A 77 -17.08 -7.44 -14.63
N ARG A 78 -17.75 -6.81 -13.65
CA ARG A 78 -19.21 -6.62 -13.64
C ARG A 78 -19.67 -5.38 -14.42
N HIS A 79 -18.82 -4.37 -14.53
CA HIS A 79 -19.12 -3.10 -15.21
C HIS A 79 -18.09 -2.87 -16.32
N LEU A 80 -18.24 -3.65 -17.40
CA LEU A 80 -17.28 -3.65 -18.49
C LEU A 80 -17.34 -2.33 -19.28
N PHE A 81 -16.36 -1.47 -19.04
CA PHE A 81 -16.11 -0.24 -19.80
C PHE A 81 -14.73 -0.32 -20.45
N CYS A 82 -14.70 -0.35 -21.79
CA CYS A 82 -13.46 -0.49 -22.57
C CYS A 82 -13.16 0.75 -23.44
N SER A 83 -13.87 1.85 -23.22
CA SER A 83 -13.67 3.14 -23.88
C SER A 83 -13.43 4.22 -22.83
N CYS A 84 -12.88 5.36 -23.27
CA CYS A 84 -12.64 6.48 -22.37
C CYS A 84 -13.96 6.95 -21.74
N PRO A 85 -14.07 6.98 -20.40
CA PRO A 85 -15.21 7.61 -19.75
C PRO A 85 -15.21 9.12 -20.07
N PRO A 86 -16.39 9.76 -20.08
CA PRO A 86 -16.49 11.19 -20.32
C PRO A 86 -15.71 11.98 -19.26
N VAL A 87 -14.83 12.88 -19.73
CA VAL A 87 -14.08 13.85 -18.93
C VAL A 87 -14.89 15.14 -18.80
N THR A 88 -16.08 15.05 -18.23
CA THR A 88 -16.88 16.23 -17.89
C THR A 88 -16.39 16.88 -16.62
#